data_AF-A0A378VV31-F1
#
_entry.id   AF-A0A378VV31-F1
#
_cell.length_a   1.000
_cell.length_b   1.000
_cell.length_c   1.000
_cell.angle_alpha   90.00
_cell.angle_beta   90.00
_cell.angle_gamma   90.00
#
_symmetry.space_group_name_H-M   'P 1'
#
loop_
_entity.id
_entity.type
_entity.pdbx_description
1 polymer ?
#
loop_
_entity_poly.entity_id
_entity_poly.type
_entity_poly.pdbx_seq_one_letter_code
_entity_poly.pdbx_strand_id
1 'polypeptide(L)'
;MLLDYAVGQGADTIATGHYARKEVRNGVHYLLKGLDRNKDQSYFLYRLKPFQLERAIFPLGGLEKPEVRRLAAEFNLPTAAKKTVPASVSSASVRSASFCRNTCRPTTAKW
;
A
#
# COMPACT_ATOMS: atom_id res chain seq x y z
N MET A 1 2.42 2.59 -12.68
CA MET A 1 2.33 2.70 -11.20
C MET A 1 2.73 4.11 -10.77
N LEU A 2 2.36 4.55 -9.57
CA LEU A 2 2.78 5.85 -8.98
C LEU A 2 4.31 6.07 -9.04
N LEU A 3 5.07 4.99 -8.89
CA LEU A 3 6.52 5.01 -8.98
C LEU A 3 7.05 5.30 -10.39
N ASP A 4 6.38 4.82 -11.44
CA ASP A 4 6.79 5.13 -12.82
C ASP A 4 6.60 6.63 -13.13
N TYR A 5 5.53 7.22 -12.58
CA TYR A 5 5.30 8.65 -12.67
C TYR A 5 6.36 9.45 -11.91
N ALA A 6 6.67 9.10 -10.65
CA ALA A 6 7.67 9.80 -9.84
C ALA A 6 9.07 9.76 -10.48
N VAL A 7 9.47 8.60 -11.00
CA VAL A 7 10.73 8.43 -11.75
C VAL A 7 10.72 9.27 -13.03
N GLY A 8 9.59 9.31 -13.76
CA GLY A 8 9.45 10.16 -14.94
C GLY A 8 9.58 11.67 -14.65
N GLN A 9 9.33 12.09 -13.42
CA GLN A 9 9.51 13.48 -12.96
C GLN A 9 10.92 13.76 -12.38
N GLY A 10 11.85 12.81 -12.50
CA GLY A 10 13.23 12.98 -12.03
C GLY A 10 13.44 12.67 -10.55
N ALA A 11 12.49 12.02 -9.87
CA ALA A 11 12.71 11.56 -8.50
C ALA A 11 13.66 10.36 -8.46
N ASP A 12 14.68 10.41 -7.60
CA ASP A 12 15.62 9.30 -7.39
C ASP A 12 14.95 8.11 -6.71
N THR A 13 14.05 8.37 -5.76
CA THR A 13 13.36 7.36 -4.95
C THR A 13 11.95 7.79 -4.56
N ILE A 14 11.12 6.82 -4.14
CA ILE A 14 9.79 7.08 -3.55
C ILE A 14 9.68 6.43 -2.18
N ALA A 15 9.29 7.21 -1.18
CA ALA A 15 8.91 6.70 0.13
C ALA A 15 7.40 6.41 0.16
N THR A 16 7.01 5.24 0.66
CA THR A 16 5.61 4.84 0.74
C THR A 16 5.23 4.40 2.16
N GLY A 17 3.97 4.56 2.53
CA GLY A 17 3.43 4.09 3.81
C GLY A 17 3.15 2.58 3.87
N HIS A 18 3.76 1.76 3.02
CA HIS A 18 3.53 0.32 3.02
C HIS A 18 4.27 -0.37 4.17
N TYR A 19 3.59 -1.30 4.83
CA TYR A 19 4.18 -2.22 5.81
C TYR A 19 4.83 -3.39 5.07
N ALA A 20 5.96 -3.12 4.43
CA ALA A 20 6.81 -4.10 3.77
C ALA A 20 8.28 -3.72 4.02
N ARG A 21 9.21 -4.65 3.88
CA ARG A 21 10.64 -4.38 4.08
C ARG A 21 11.39 -4.62 2.78
N LYS A 22 12.56 -3.98 2.68
CA LYS A 22 13.51 -4.20 1.59
C LYS A 22 14.85 -4.59 2.21
N GLU A 23 15.49 -5.58 1.63
CA GLU A 23 16.86 -5.97 1.99
C GLU A 23 17.71 -6.00 0.72
N VAL A 24 18.99 -5.67 0.84
CA VAL A 24 19.95 -5.76 -0.26
C VAL A 24 20.92 -6.88 0.07
N ARG A 25 20.99 -7.91 -0.79
CA ARG A 25 21.99 -8.98 -0.67
C ARG A 25 22.74 -9.08 -2.00
N ASN A 26 24.06 -8.93 -1.95
CA ASN A 26 24.92 -8.99 -3.15
C ASN A 26 24.46 -8.04 -4.28
N GLY A 27 24.01 -6.82 -3.94
CA GLY A 27 23.50 -5.84 -4.90
C GLY A 27 22.08 -6.10 -5.42
N VAL A 28 21.46 -7.22 -5.02
CA VAL A 28 20.08 -7.55 -5.40
C VAL A 28 19.12 -7.08 -4.31
N HIS A 29 18.07 -6.37 -4.72
CA HIS A 29 17.00 -5.91 -3.84
C HIS A 29 15.92 -6.98 -3.67
N TYR A 30 15.63 -7.34 -2.42
CA TYR A 30 14.61 -8.32 -2.05
C TYR A 30 13.45 -7.64 -1.33
N LEU A 31 12.22 -7.96 -1.76
CA LEU A 31 11.01 -7.58 -1.06
C LEU A 31 10.78 -8.58 0.07
N LEU A 32 10.65 -8.06 1.28
CA LEU A 32 10.41 -8.84 2.49
C LEU A 32 9.06 -8.47 3.09
N LYS A 33 8.51 -9.42 3.86
CA LYS A 33 7.34 -9.17 4.70
C LYS A 33 7.61 -8.05 5.71
N GLY A 34 6.58 -7.24 5.96
CA GLY A 34 6.59 -6.28 7.07
C GLY A 34 6.86 -6.98 8.40
N LEU A 35 7.41 -6.23 9.37
CA LEU A 35 7.60 -6.73 10.73
C LEU A 35 6.25 -7.14 11.35
N ASP A 36 5.26 -6.25 11.24
CA ASP A 36 3.87 -6.51 11.65
C ASP A 36 3.16 -7.38 10.62
N ARG A 37 3.01 -8.67 10.95
CA ARG A 37 2.33 -9.64 10.07
C ARG A 37 0.86 -9.32 9.82
N ASN A 38 0.19 -8.63 10.74
CA ASN A 38 -1.22 -8.27 10.58
C ASN A 38 -1.42 -7.07 9.64
N LYS A 39 -0.33 -6.32 9.39
CA LYS A 39 -0.32 -5.19 8.47
C LYS A 39 0.53 -5.42 7.23
N ASP A 40 1.18 -6.58 7.11
CA ASP A 40 2.04 -6.92 5.97
C ASP A 40 1.32 -6.67 4.63
N GLN A 41 1.92 -5.80 3.83
CA GLN A 41 1.43 -5.39 2.52
C GLN A 41 2.33 -5.88 1.38
N SER A 42 3.31 -6.74 1.66
CA SER A 42 4.21 -7.32 0.66
C SER A 42 3.46 -8.03 -0.46
N TYR A 43 2.31 -8.64 -0.16
CA TYR A 43 1.46 -9.29 -1.17
C TYR A 43 1.02 -8.32 -2.27
N PHE A 44 0.60 -7.10 -1.94
CA PHE A 44 0.19 -6.11 -2.96
C PHE A 44 1.36 -5.61 -3.82
N LEU A 45 2.58 -5.75 -3.30
CA LEU A 45 3.81 -5.27 -3.93
C LEU A 45 4.52 -6.34 -4.78
N TYR A 46 3.95 -7.54 -4.91
CA TYR A 46 4.58 -8.66 -5.63
C TYR A 46 4.88 -8.37 -7.11
N ARG A 47 4.16 -7.42 -7.73
CA ARG A 47 4.35 -7.03 -9.15
C ARG A 47 5.43 -5.98 -9.36
N LEU A 48 6.07 -5.48 -8.30
CA LEU A 48 7.18 -4.55 -8.44
C LEU A 48 8.30 -5.18 -9.24
N LYS A 49 8.74 -4.48 -10.28
CA LYS A 49 9.93 -4.85 -11.04
C LYS A 49 11.21 -4.57 -10.22
N PRO A 50 12.35 -5.22 -10.51
CA PRO A 50 13.59 -4.99 -9.77
C PRO A 50 14.01 -3.51 -9.68
N PHE A 51 14.01 -2.78 -10.81
CA PHE A 51 14.34 -1.35 -10.84
C PHE A 51 13.38 -0.49 -10.00
N GLN A 52 12.12 -0.93 -9.87
CA GLN A 52 11.12 -0.26 -9.07
C GLN A 52 11.38 -0.47 -7.58
N LEU A 53 11.70 -1.71 -7.19
CA LEU A 53 12.02 -2.07 -5.81
C LEU A 53 13.31 -1.38 -5.32
N GLU A 54 14.31 -1.26 -6.19
CA GLU A 54 15.55 -0.51 -5.93
C GLU A 54 15.25 0.91 -5.45
N ARG A 55 14.35 1.61 -6.15
CA ARG A 55 13.98 3.00 -5.88
C ARG A 55 12.87 3.19 -4.83
N ALA A 56 12.28 2.11 -4.34
CA ALA A 56 11.24 2.17 -3.31
C ALA A 56 11.81 2.16 -1.89
N ILE A 57 11.26 3.00 -1.02
CA ILE A 57 11.58 3.08 0.41
C ILE A 57 10.32 2.74 1.21
N PHE A 58 10.47 1.92 2.25
CA PHE A 58 9.39 1.46 3.12
C PHE A 58 9.67 1.82 4.60
N PRO A 59 9.46 3.07 5.01
CA PRO A 59 9.81 3.53 6.37
C PRO A 59 9.06 2.80 7.49
N LEU A 60 7.85 2.32 7.19
CA LEU A 60 7.00 1.63 8.17
C LEU A 60 7.28 0.12 8.26
N GLY A 61 8.13 -0.42 7.39
CA GLY A 61 8.38 -1.85 7.28
C GLY A 61 8.90 -2.51 8.55
N GLY A 62 9.70 -1.77 9.34
CA GLY A 62 10.29 -2.22 10.60
C GLY A 62 9.49 -1.85 11.84
N LEU A 63 8.26 -1.33 11.69
CA LEU A 63 7.47 -0.83 12.81
C LEU A 63 6.14 -1.57 12.89
N GLU A 64 5.70 -1.82 14.13
CA GLU A 64 4.33 -2.25 14.36
C GLU A 64 3.37 -1.08 14.30
N LYS A 65 2.10 -1.34 13.96
CA LYS A 65 1.10 -0.27 13.89
C LYS A 65 0.95 0.57 15.17
N PRO A 66 0.97 -0.02 16.38
CA PRO A 66 0.93 0.76 17.62
C PRO A 66 2.11 1.73 17.73
N GLU A 67 3.31 1.28 17.37
CA GLU A 67 4.52 2.10 17.43
C GLU A 67 4.46 3.27 16.44
N VAL A 68 3.94 3.04 15.23
CA VAL A 68 3.70 4.13 14.27
C VAL A 68 2.73 5.17 14.82
N ARG A 69 1.70 4.76 15.58
CA ARG A 69 0.76 5.69 16.22
C ARG A 69 1.41 6.45 17.37
N ARG A 70 2.25 5.78 18.17
CA ARG A 70 3.01 6.40 19.25
C ARG A 70 3.93 7.50 18.71
N LEU A 71 4.73 7.18 17.69
CA LEU A 71 5.59 8.15 17.00
C LEU A 71 4.78 9.29 16.39
N ALA A 72 3.66 8.99 15.72
CA ALA A 72 2.82 10.04 15.14
C ALA A 72 2.25 11.01 16.20
N ALA A 73 1.91 10.52 17.40
CA ALA A 73 1.48 11.35 18.51
C ALA A 73 2.64 12.17 19.10
N GLU A 74 3.82 11.55 19.26
CA GLU A 74 5.05 12.23 19.73
C GLU A 74 5.45 13.39 18.81
N PHE A 75 5.33 13.22 17.50
CA PHE A 75 5.59 14.26 16.50
C PHE A 75 4.39 15.19 16.23
N ASN A 76 3.30 15.10 17.01
CA ASN A 76 2.09 15.91 16.85
C ASN A 76 1.52 15.90 15.41
N LEU A 77 1.60 14.76 14.72
CA LEU A 77 1.06 14.64 13.36
C LEU A 77 -0.47 14.58 13.42
N PRO A 78 -1.19 15.36 12.60
CA PRO A 78 -2.67 15.37 12.58
C PRO A 78 -3.27 14.01 12.17
N THR A 79 -2.47 13.13 11.56
CA THR A 79 -2.84 11.78 11.17
C THR A 79 -2.78 10.77 12.33
N ALA A 80 -2.21 11.12 13.49
CA ALA A 80 -2.04 10.22 14.63
C ALA A 80 -3.38 9.63 15.13
N ALA A 81 -4.42 10.47 15.20
CA ALA A 81 -5.76 10.08 15.63
C ALA A 81 -6.62 9.47 14.51
N LYS A 82 -6.18 9.53 13.24
CA LYS A 82 -6.97 9.03 12.12
C LYS A 82 -7.08 7.50 12.20
N LYS A 83 -8.31 6.99 12.26
CA LYS A 83 -8.57 5.55 12.08
C LYS A 83 -8.15 5.18 10.65
N THR A 84 -7.22 4.25 10.52
CA THR A 84 -6.88 3.69 9.21
C THR A 84 -8.04 2.79 8.83
N VAL A 85 -8.69 3.06 7.69
CA VAL A 85 -9.73 2.18 7.18
C VAL A 85 -9.12 0.78 6.99
N PRO A 86 -9.65 -0.26 7.65
CA PRO A 86 -9.27 -1.62 7.31
C PRO A 86 -9.65 -1.87 5.85
N ALA A 87 -8.89 -2.72 5.15
CA ALA A 87 -9.24 -3.13 3.79
C ALA A 87 -10.61 -3.83 3.69
N SER A 88 -11.28 -4.10 4.82
CA SER A 88 -12.72 -4.30 4.87
C SER A 88 -13.44 -2.94 4.85
N VAL A 89 -14.01 -2.61 3.70
CA VAL A 89 -14.98 -1.54 3.48
C VAL A 89 -15.86 -1.37 4.73
N SER A 90 -15.64 -0.30 5.49
CA SER A 90 -16.71 0.24 6.31
C SER A 90 -17.74 0.74 5.33
N SER A 91 -18.92 0.13 5.37
CA SER A 91 -20.13 0.60 4.72
C SER A 91 -20.47 2.01 5.20
N ALA A 92 -19.78 3.01 4.67
CA ALA A 92 -20.54 4.12 4.10
C ALA A 92 -21.53 3.45 3.16
N SER A 93 -22.83 3.70 3.32
CA SER A 93 -23.89 3.16 2.47
C SER A 93 -23.73 3.64 1.03
N VAL A 94 -22.69 3.17 0.36
CA VAL A 94 -22.61 3.09 -1.08
C VAL A 94 -23.54 1.94 -1.38
N ARG A 95 -24.72 2.26 -1.92
CA ARG A 95 -25.65 1.25 -2.42
C ARG A 95 -24.89 0.47 -3.50
N SER A 96 -24.26 -0.64 -3.14
CA SER A 96 -23.35 -1.43 -3.99
C SER A 96 -24.02 -1.86 -5.28
N ALA A 97 -25.35 -1.96 -5.25
CA ALA A 97 -26.15 -2.28 -6.41
C ALA A 97 -26.22 -1.16 -7.46
N SER A 98 -26.03 0.13 -7.12
CA SER A 98 -26.03 1.23 -8.08
C SER A 98 -24.73 1.33 -8.89
N PHE A 99 -23.58 1.07 -8.26
CA PHE A 99 -22.28 1.18 -8.94
C PHE A 99 -22.10 0.10 -10.02
N CYS A 100 -22.49 -1.15 -9.73
CA CYS A 100 -22.33 -2.26 -10.67
C CYS A 100 -23.36 -2.22 -11.82
N ARG A 101 -24.54 -1.61 -11.61
CA ARG A 101 -25.63 -1.57 -12.61
C ARG A 101 -25.34 -0.69 -13.82
N ASN A 102 -24.52 0.35 -13.70
CA ASN A 102 -24.24 1.26 -14.82
C ASN A 102 -23.09 0.80 -15.73
N THR A 103 -22.29 -0.19 -15.33
CA THR A 103 -21.13 -0.65 -16.09
C THR A 103 -21.24 -2.08 -16.62
N CYS A 104 -22.12 -2.91 -16.05
CA CYS A 104 -22.35 -4.28 -16.51
C CYS A 104 -23.69 -4.37 -17.24
N ARG A 105 -23.67 -4.39 -18.58
CA ARG A 105 -24.85 -4.79 -19.37
C ARG A 105 -25.00 -6.32 -19.27
N PRO A 106 -26.13 -6.86 -18.78
CA PRO A 106 -26.35 -8.30 -18.84
C PRO A 106 -26.60 -8.72 -20.30
N THR A 107 -25.71 -9.52 -20.87
CA THR A 107 -25.97 -10.25 -22.12
C THR A 107 -26.76 -11.51 -21.78
N THR A 108 -27.98 -11.62 -22.28
CA THR A 108 -28.74 -12.88 -22.25
C THR A 108 -28.11 -13.86 -23.24
N ALA A 109 -27.23 -14.74 -22.77
CA ALA A 109 -26.92 -15.96 -23.49
C ALA A 109 -28.06 -16.95 -23.20
N LYS A 110 -28.89 -17.22 -24.20
CA LYS A 110 -29.79 -18.38 -24.20
C LYS A 110 -28.91 -19.62 -24.40
N TRP A 111 -29.10 -20.60 -23.52
CA TRP A 111 -28.57 -21.95 -23.67
C TRP A 111 -29.25 -22.65 -24.85
#